data_AF-A0AAV0Z0B0-F1
#
_entry.id   AF-A0AAV0Z0B0-F1
#
_cell.length_a   1.000
_cell.length_b   1.000
_cell.length_c   1.000
_cell.angle_alpha   90.00
_cell.angle_beta   90.00
_cell.angle_gamma   90.00
#
_symmetry.space_group_name_H-M   'P 1'
#
loop_
_entity.id
_entity.type
_entity.pdbx_description
1 polymer ?
#
loop_
_entity_poly.entity_id
_entity_poly.type
_entity_poly.pdbx_seq_one_letter_code
_entity_poly.pdbx_strand_id
1 'polypeptide(L)'
;MQHQHRLLILYATQTGNALDAAERLAREAERRSCPNKLLSLHDYDPNLLPQEEAVIFVVSTTGQGDAPDSMKVFWRFLLQRNLSNHWLKGVHYTVFGLGDSGYQKYNFVAKKLDKRLMDLGGTTILERGLGDDQHPSGYEGTLDPWMSSLWRMLNTIKPEFLPNGPDVVIQDTVLIDQPKVQITYHNIENIESHFSTASDFTSPDILRSARSMHPGNSSSDKSGHPDCFLKMVKNLPLTKPNFGKDVRHFEFEFFSDAVQYDTGDVLEILPGQDSAAVDAFIRRCNLDPDSLITASPREMDDCNGHGSRMPVKLKTFVELTMDVASASPRRYFFEARCCYELFCNS
;
A
#
# COMPACT_ATOMS: atom_id res chain seq x y z
N MET A 1 11.66 -28.59 -17.47
CA MET A 1 11.60 -27.29 -16.78
C MET A 1 10.61 -27.48 -15.65
N GLN A 2 11.08 -27.51 -14.40
CA GLN A 2 10.17 -27.65 -13.25
C GLN A 2 9.35 -26.36 -13.15
N HIS A 3 8.02 -26.47 -13.20
CA HIS A 3 7.15 -25.36 -12.85
C HIS A 3 7.41 -25.02 -11.39
N GLN A 4 7.96 -23.84 -11.13
CA GLN A 4 8.16 -23.37 -9.77
C GLN A 4 6.79 -22.92 -9.22
N HIS A 5 6.30 -23.58 -8.18
CA HIS A 5 5.02 -23.23 -7.56
C HIS A 5 5.13 -21.81 -6.97
N ARG A 6 4.13 -20.97 -7.23
CA ARG A 6 4.14 -19.56 -6.85
C ARG A 6 2.92 -19.21 -6.02
N LEU A 7 3.15 -18.67 -4.82
CA LEU A 7 2.10 -18.25 -3.90
C LEU A 7 1.48 -16.94 -4.37
N LEU A 8 0.16 -16.92 -4.59
CA LEU A 8 -0.53 -15.69 -4.93
C LEU A 8 -0.99 -14.97 -3.66
N ILE A 9 -0.65 -13.69 -3.54
CA ILE A 9 -1.11 -12.81 -2.47
C ILE A 9 -1.93 -11.69 -3.12
N LEU A 10 -3.21 -11.63 -2.79
CA LEU A 10 -4.15 -10.65 -3.30
C LEU A 10 -4.56 -9.70 -2.18
N TYR A 11 -4.54 -8.40 -2.43
CA TYR A 11 -4.95 -7.42 -1.43
C TYR A 11 -6.06 -6.48 -1.91
N ALA A 12 -6.85 -5.98 -0.97
CA ALA A 12 -7.79 -4.89 -1.18
C ALA A 12 -7.70 -3.89 -0.03
N THR A 13 -7.37 -2.66 -0.39
CA THR A 13 -7.09 -1.57 0.54
C THR A 13 -7.87 -0.32 0.15
N GLN A 14 -8.19 0.51 1.14
CA GLN A 14 -8.70 1.88 0.91
C GLN A 14 -7.63 2.93 1.22
N THR A 15 -6.92 2.75 2.33
CA THR A 15 -5.95 3.74 2.87
C THR A 15 -4.54 3.19 3.03
N GLY A 16 -4.23 2.02 2.46
CA GLY A 16 -2.87 1.45 2.45
C GLY A 16 -2.61 0.29 3.42
N ASN A 17 -3.28 0.23 4.58
CA ASN A 17 -2.97 -0.77 5.63
C ASN A 17 -3.01 -2.24 5.15
N ALA A 18 -3.96 -2.62 4.28
CA ALA A 18 -4.02 -4.00 3.75
C ALA A 18 -2.90 -4.29 2.75
N LEU A 19 -2.45 -3.28 2.00
CA LEU A 19 -1.27 -3.40 1.14
C LEU A 19 -0.03 -3.62 2.01
N ASP A 20 0.18 -2.83 3.05
CA ASP A 20 1.32 -2.98 3.96
C ASP A 20 1.40 -4.40 4.58
N ALA A 21 0.27 -4.92 5.03
CA ALA A 21 0.18 -6.27 5.58
C ALA A 21 0.46 -7.35 4.50
N ALA A 22 -0.03 -7.15 3.28
CA ALA A 22 0.21 -8.07 2.16
C ALA A 22 1.67 -8.05 1.69
N GLU A 23 2.31 -6.87 1.67
CA GLU A 23 3.74 -6.76 1.38
C GLU A 23 4.59 -7.42 2.46
N ARG A 24 4.18 -7.33 3.73
CA ARG A 24 4.86 -8.06 4.81
C ARG A 24 4.80 -9.57 4.60
N LEU A 25 3.64 -10.10 4.19
CA LEU A 25 3.48 -11.52 3.85
C LEU A 25 4.34 -11.93 2.64
N ALA A 26 4.41 -11.10 1.60
CA ALA A 26 5.24 -11.35 0.42
C ALA A 26 6.73 -11.48 0.79
N ARG A 27 7.25 -10.53 1.58
CA ARG A 27 8.62 -10.58 2.09
C ARG A 27 8.89 -11.81 2.93
N GLU A 28 7.97 -12.17 3.83
CA GLU A 28 8.11 -13.37 4.66
C GLU A 28 8.03 -14.68 3.85
N ALA A 29 7.35 -14.68 2.70
CA ALA A 29 7.40 -15.77 1.73
C ALA A 29 8.78 -15.85 1.04
N GLU A 30 9.29 -14.73 0.53
CA GLU A 30 10.62 -14.65 -0.11
C GLU A 30 11.73 -15.12 0.81
N ARG A 31 11.69 -14.69 2.08
CA ARG A 31 12.63 -15.13 3.11
C ARG A 31 12.59 -16.63 3.37
N ARG A 32 11.52 -17.35 2.98
CA ARG A 32 11.41 -18.81 3.08
C ARG A 32 11.67 -19.52 1.75
N SER A 33 12.27 -18.83 0.78
CA SER A 33 12.46 -19.31 -0.59
C SER A 33 11.13 -19.67 -1.28
N CYS A 34 10.01 -19.08 -0.86
CA CYS A 34 8.70 -19.27 -1.47
C CYS A 34 8.47 -18.16 -2.50
N PRO A 35 8.52 -18.48 -3.82
CA PRO A 35 8.20 -17.50 -4.84
C PRO A 35 6.75 -17.06 -4.67
N ASN A 36 6.53 -15.75 -4.67
CA ASN A 36 5.20 -15.20 -4.52
C ASN A 36 4.89 -14.20 -5.64
N LYS A 37 3.61 -13.87 -5.79
CA LYS A 37 3.15 -12.74 -6.60
C LYS A 37 2.18 -11.94 -5.76
N LEU A 38 2.45 -10.65 -5.58
CA LEU A 38 1.57 -9.71 -4.91
C LEU A 38 0.79 -8.89 -5.94
N LEU A 39 -0.55 -8.88 -5.86
CA LEU A 39 -1.40 -8.10 -6.75
C LEU A 39 -2.58 -7.46 -6.01
N SER A 40 -3.00 -6.29 -6.50
CA SER A 40 -4.27 -5.68 -6.12
C SER A 40 -5.44 -6.52 -6.65
N LEU A 41 -6.51 -6.67 -5.87
CA LEU A 41 -7.76 -7.28 -6.33
C LEU A 41 -8.44 -6.46 -7.44
N HIS A 42 -8.03 -5.21 -7.63
CA HIS A 42 -8.50 -4.37 -8.72
C HIS A 42 -7.96 -4.83 -10.07
N ASP A 43 -6.67 -5.20 -10.10
CA ASP A 43 -5.92 -5.51 -11.33
C ASP A 43 -5.90 -7.02 -11.62
N TYR A 44 -6.42 -7.84 -10.71
CA TYR A 44 -6.48 -9.29 -10.87
C TYR A 44 -7.74 -9.72 -11.62
N ASP A 45 -7.58 -10.51 -12.69
CA ASP A 45 -8.70 -11.13 -13.39
C ASP A 45 -9.28 -12.29 -12.56
N PRO A 46 -10.54 -12.19 -12.07
CA PRO A 46 -11.15 -13.25 -11.27
C PRO A 46 -11.29 -14.60 -12.01
N ASN A 47 -11.29 -14.61 -13.34
CA ASN A 47 -11.42 -15.85 -14.13
C ASN A 47 -10.20 -16.78 -14.00
N LEU A 48 -9.05 -16.23 -13.58
CA LEU A 48 -7.82 -16.98 -13.39
C LEU A 48 -7.79 -17.72 -12.04
N LEU A 49 -8.66 -17.35 -11.10
CA LEU A 49 -8.63 -17.87 -9.73
C LEU A 49 -8.71 -19.41 -9.62
N PRO A 50 -9.50 -20.14 -10.45
CA PRO A 50 -9.51 -21.62 -10.44
C PRO A 50 -8.21 -22.28 -10.87
N GLN A 51 -7.30 -21.53 -11.52
CA GLN A 51 -6.01 -22.04 -12.00
C GLN A 51 -4.92 -21.93 -10.92
N GLU A 52 -5.18 -21.17 -9.85
CA GLU A 52 -4.23 -20.94 -8.76
C GLU A 52 -4.27 -22.11 -7.76
N GLU A 53 -3.11 -22.50 -7.25
CA GLU A 53 -3.04 -23.59 -6.26
C GLU A 53 -3.23 -23.11 -4.82
N ALA A 54 -2.64 -21.96 -4.48
CA ALA A 54 -2.65 -21.38 -3.14
C ALA A 54 -2.75 -19.85 -3.20
N VAL A 55 -3.77 -19.28 -2.53
CA VAL A 55 -4.06 -17.84 -2.56
C VAL A 55 -4.27 -17.28 -1.15
N ILE A 56 -3.56 -16.20 -0.81
CA ILE A 56 -3.77 -15.45 0.43
C ILE A 56 -4.49 -14.14 0.09
N PHE A 57 -5.64 -13.91 0.72
CA PHE A 57 -6.39 -12.66 0.57
C PHE A 57 -6.14 -11.75 1.78
N VAL A 58 -5.79 -10.50 1.55
CA VAL A 58 -5.61 -9.48 2.59
C VAL A 58 -6.57 -8.32 2.32
N VAL A 59 -7.66 -8.20 3.08
CA VAL A 59 -8.75 -7.28 2.74
C VAL A 59 -9.15 -6.38 3.90
N SER A 60 -9.26 -5.08 3.64
CA SER A 60 -9.84 -4.12 4.58
C SER A 60 -11.37 -4.16 4.58
N THR A 61 -11.98 -3.72 5.67
CA THR A 61 -13.40 -3.35 5.73
C THR A 61 -13.53 -1.83 5.81
N THR A 62 -14.41 -1.23 5.02
CA THR A 62 -14.58 0.24 4.95
C THR A 62 -15.97 0.67 5.42
N GLY A 63 -16.11 1.94 5.81
CA GLY A 63 -17.39 2.58 6.11
C GLY A 63 -18.30 1.75 7.00
N GLN A 64 -19.52 1.45 6.52
CA GLN A 64 -20.50 0.65 7.24
C GLN A 64 -20.42 -0.83 6.85
N GLY A 65 -19.21 -1.39 6.89
CA GLY A 65 -18.93 -2.80 6.59
C GLY A 65 -18.89 -3.13 5.10
N ASP A 66 -18.52 -2.16 4.27
CA ASP A 66 -18.46 -2.27 2.83
C ASP A 66 -17.06 -2.63 2.35
N ALA A 67 -17.01 -3.27 1.18
CA ALA A 67 -15.77 -3.64 0.52
C ALA A 67 -15.03 -2.39 0.02
N PRO A 68 -13.69 -2.32 0.16
CA PRO A 68 -12.88 -1.27 -0.43
C PRO A 68 -13.15 -1.13 -1.94
N ASP A 69 -12.97 0.08 -2.47
CA ASP A 69 -13.15 0.34 -3.89
C ASP A 69 -12.30 -0.60 -4.76
N SER A 70 -11.07 -0.85 -4.31
CA SER A 70 -10.10 -1.75 -4.94
C SER A 70 -10.53 -3.23 -5.06
N MET A 71 -11.66 -3.65 -4.50
CA MET A 71 -12.20 -5.01 -4.73
C MET A 71 -13.62 -5.05 -5.27
N LYS A 72 -14.27 -3.91 -5.56
CA LYS A 72 -15.68 -3.91 -5.97
C LYS A 72 -15.94 -4.77 -7.21
N VAL A 73 -15.06 -4.71 -8.21
CA VAL A 73 -15.18 -5.50 -9.45
C VAL A 73 -15.04 -6.99 -9.17
N PHE A 74 -13.97 -7.38 -8.47
CA PHE A 74 -13.72 -8.77 -8.06
C PHE A 74 -14.86 -9.33 -7.19
N TRP A 75 -15.34 -8.55 -6.22
CA TRP A 75 -16.43 -8.95 -5.34
C TRP A 75 -17.73 -9.18 -6.10
N ARG A 76 -18.08 -8.28 -7.03
CA ARG A 76 -19.26 -8.45 -7.89
C ARG A 76 -19.16 -9.70 -8.77
N PHE A 77 -17.96 -10.02 -9.28
CA PHE A 77 -17.73 -11.25 -10.03
C PHE A 77 -17.99 -12.48 -9.17
N LEU A 78 -17.41 -12.56 -7.96
CA LEU A 78 -17.62 -13.71 -7.09
C LEU A 78 -19.07 -13.92 -6.69
N LEU A 79 -19.91 -12.87 -6.68
CA LEU A 79 -21.34 -12.97 -6.35
C LEU A 79 -22.23 -13.43 -7.51
N GLN A 80 -21.69 -13.70 -8.69
CA GLN A 80 -22.48 -14.17 -9.82
C GLN A 80 -23.09 -15.56 -9.55
N ARG A 81 -24.34 -15.77 -9.99
CA ARG A 81 -25.11 -17.01 -9.75
C ARG A 81 -24.71 -18.19 -10.64
N ASN A 82 -23.99 -17.93 -11.73
CA ASN A 82 -23.52 -18.94 -12.67
C ASN A 82 -22.24 -19.66 -12.19
N LEU A 83 -21.58 -19.17 -11.13
CA LEU A 83 -20.44 -19.85 -10.52
C LEU A 83 -20.92 -21.07 -9.75
N SER A 84 -20.41 -22.24 -10.12
CA SER A 84 -20.74 -23.50 -9.44
C SER A 84 -20.09 -23.57 -8.05
N ASN A 85 -20.64 -24.41 -7.18
CA ASN A 85 -20.08 -24.74 -5.86
C ASN A 85 -18.77 -25.58 -5.92
N HIS A 86 -18.28 -25.87 -7.12
CA HIS A 86 -17.02 -26.57 -7.37
C HIS A 86 -16.04 -25.73 -8.18
N TRP A 87 -16.36 -24.44 -8.40
CA TRP A 87 -15.58 -23.55 -9.24
C TRP A 87 -14.15 -23.36 -8.73
N LEU A 88 -13.94 -23.38 -7.40
CA LEU A 88 -12.63 -23.30 -6.75
C LEU A 88 -12.11 -24.65 -6.26
N LYS A 89 -12.58 -25.76 -6.83
CA LYS A 89 -12.12 -27.09 -6.42
C LYS A 89 -10.62 -27.24 -6.67
N GLY A 90 -9.86 -27.48 -5.61
CA GLY A 90 -8.40 -27.64 -5.65
C GLY A 90 -7.62 -26.37 -5.29
N VAL A 91 -8.30 -25.21 -5.25
CA VAL A 91 -7.70 -23.95 -4.80
C VAL A 91 -7.66 -23.93 -3.28
N HIS A 92 -6.46 -23.78 -2.73
CA HIS A 92 -6.26 -23.58 -1.30
C HIS A 92 -6.23 -22.08 -1.00
N TYR A 93 -6.93 -21.62 0.04
CA TYR A 93 -6.95 -20.21 0.35
C TYR A 93 -6.95 -19.91 1.85
N THR A 94 -6.57 -18.69 2.20
CA THR A 94 -6.86 -18.11 3.52
C THR A 94 -7.12 -16.62 3.39
N VAL A 95 -7.77 -16.03 4.39
CA VAL A 95 -8.16 -14.62 4.41
C VAL A 95 -7.62 -13.96 5.68
N PHE A 96 -6.87 -12.89 5.53
CA PHE A 96 -6.56 -11.97 6.60
C PHE A 96 -7.39 -10.69 6.41
N GLY A 97 -8.24 -10.39 7.39
CA GLY A 97 -9.06 -9.20 7.40
C GLY A 97 -8.44 -8.10 8.24
N LEU A 98 -8.50 -6.86 7.74
CA LEU A 98 -8.24 -5.67 8.53
C LEU A 98 -9.57 -4.99 8.85
N GLY A 99 -9.84 -4.81 10.13
CA GLY A 99 -11.04 -4.14 10.62
C GLY A 99 -10.80 -3.47 11.97
N ASP A 100 -11.88 -2.92 12.52
CA ASP A 100 -11.87 -2.21 13.80
C ASP A 100 -13.09 -2.70 14.61
N SER A 101 -12.83 -3.24 15.81
CA SER A 101 -13.87 -3.80 16.68
C SER A 101 -14.78 -2.74 17.33
N GLY A 102 -14.40 -1.46 17.25
CA GLY A 102 -15.25 -0.31 17.57
C GLY A 102 -16.42 -0.14 16.59
N TYR A 103 -16.37 -0.78 15.40
CA TYR A 103 -17.46 -0.78 14.44
C TYR A 103 -18.32 -2.04 14.55
N GLN A 104 -19.64 -1.88 14.43
CA GLN A 104 -20.60 -3.00 14.50
C GLN A 104 -20.29 -4.11 13.48
N LYS A 105 -19.83 -3.73 12.28
CA LYS A 105 -19.48 -4.65 11.19
C LYS A 105 -17.99 -4.95 11.16
N TYR A 106 -17.43 -5.29 12.33
CA TYR A 106 -16.04 -5.70 12.48
C TYR A 106 -15.65 -6.81 11.49
N ASN A 107 -14.66 -6.54 10.63
CA ASN A 107 -14.10 -7.47 9.64
C ASN A 107 -15.14 -8.12 8.70
N PHE A 108 -16.25 -7.43 8.43
CA PHE A 108 -17.39 -8.01 7.72
C PHE A 108 -17.05 -8.45 6.29
N VAL A 109 -16.17 -7.72 5.61
CA VAL A 109 -15.74 -8.04 4.24
C VAL A 109 -14.93 -9.33 4.22
N ALA A 110 -13.95 -9.47 5.11
CA ALA A 110 -13.15 -10.69 5.24
C ALA A 110 -14.01 -11.91 5.57
N LYS A 111 -14.97 -11.77 6.50
CA LYS A 111 -15.92 -12.84 6.87
C LYS A 111 -16.80 -13.26 5.69
N LYS A 112 -17.28 -12.30 4.89
CA LYS A 112 -18.09 -12.57 3.69
C LYS A 112 -17.27 -13.23 2.59
N LEU A 113 -16.05 -12.76 2.36
CA LEU A 113 -15.14 -13.31 1.36
C LEU A 113 -14.79 -14.76 1.69
N ASP A 114 -14.37 -15.03 2.94
CA ASP A 114 -14.07 -16.36 3.43
C ASP A 114 -15.25 -17.32 3.23
N LYS A 115 -16.46 -16.92 3.65
CA LYS A 115 -17.67 -17.71 3.42
C LYS A 115 -17.91 -17.99 1.93
N ARG A 116 -17.77 -16.97 1.08
CA ARG A 116 -18.06 -17.12 -0.35
C ARG A 116 -17.04 -18.03 -1.05
N LEU A 117 -15.77 -17.95 -0.70
CA LEU A 117 -14.73 -18.82 -1.26
C LEU A 117 -14.98 -20.29 -0.87
N MET A 118 -15.39 -20.53 0.39
CA MET A 118 -15.82 -21.84 0.85
C MET A 118 -17.06 -22.36 0.08
N ASP A 119 -18.09 -21.51 -0.09
CA ASP A 119 -19.31 -21.86 -0.84
C ASP A 119 -19.03 -22.21 -2.32
N LEU A 120 -17.93 -21.71 -2.89
CA LEU A 120 -17.46 -21.98 -4.25
C LEU A 120 -16.55 -23.23 -4.36
N GLY A 121 -16.31 -23.92 -3.24
CA GLY A 121 -15.55 -25.17 -3.19
C GLY A 121 -14.05 -25.01 -2.91
N GLY A 122 -13.61 -23.82 -2.49
CA GLY A 122 -12.24 -23.57 -2.07
C GLY A 122 -11.91 -24.29 -0.75
N THR A 123 -10.64 -24.67 -0.57
CA THR A 123 -10.18 -25.35 0.65
C THR A 123 -9.38 -24.41 1.53
N THR A 124 -9.79 -24.24 2.79
CA THR A 124 -9.13 -23.31 3.72
C THR A 124 -7.78 -23.87 4.19
N ILE A 125 -6.70 -23.10 4.08
CA ILE A 125 -5.36 -23.40 4.59
C ILE A 125 -5.30 -23.21 6.11
N LEU A 126 -5.81 -22.08 6.57
CA LEU A 126 -5.84 -21.63 7.95
C LEU A 126 -7.10 -20.79 8.16
N GLU A 127 -7.69 -20.86 9.36
CA GLU A 127 -8.81 -20.00 9.73
C GLU A 127 -8.48 -18.52 9.48
N ARG A 128 -9.50 -17.77 9.04
CA ARG A 128 -9.34 -16.34 8.74
C ARG A 128 -8.75 -15.57 9.93
N GLY A 129 -7.74 -14.76 9.65
CA GLY A 129 -7.21 -13.81 10.63
C GLY A 129 -8.09 -12.58 10.67
N LEU A 130 -8.44 -12.11 11.87
CA LEU A 130 -9.24 -10.89 12.06
C LEU A 130 -8.39 -9.86 12.80
N GLY A 131 -7.67 -9.02 12.04
CA GLY A 131 -6.90 -7.91 12.60
C GLY A 131 -7.81 -6.80 13.10
N ASP A 132 -7.47 -6.26 14.27
CA ASP A 132 -8.23 -5.22 14.97
C ASP A 132 -7.40 -3.96 15.18
N ASP A 133 -7.86 -2.83 14.64
CA ASP A 133 -7.20 -1.53 14.82
C ASP A 133 -7.29 -1.01 16.27
N GLN A 134 -8.24 -1.51 17.07
CA GLN A 134 -8.36 -1.17 18.51
C GLN A 134 -7.35 -1.89 19.39
N HIS A 135 -6.65 -2.90 18.87
CA HIS A 135 -5.63 -3.61 19.62
C HIS A 135 -4.42 -2.69 19.90
N PRO A 136 -3.71 -2.79 21.05
CA PRO A 136 -2.56 -1.93 21.35
C PRO A 136 -1.43 -1.98 20.31
N SER A 137 -1.28 -3.12 19.64
CA SER A 137 -0.35 -3.32 18.51
C SER A 137 -1.02 -3.20 17.14
N GLY A 138 -2.23 -2.63 17.07
CA GLY A 138 -3.09 -2.61 15.89
C GLY A 138 -3.33 -4.00 15.31
N TYR A 139 -3.56 -4.07 13.99
CA TYR A 139 -3.77 -5.32 13.27
C TYR A 139 -2.60 -6.31 13.37
N GLU A 140 -1.39 -5.84 13.72
CA GLU A 140 -0.21 -6.69 13.87
C GLU A 140 -0.35 -7.70 15.02
N GLY A 141 -1.12 -7.33 16.06
CA GLY A 141 -1.39 -8.22 17.20
C GLY A 141 -2.04 -9.54 16.79
N THR A 142 -2.82 -9.55 15.72
CA THR A 142 -3.39 -10.77 15.12
C THR A 142 -2.53 -11.28 13.97
N LEU A 143 -1.93 -10.40 13.16
CA LEU A 143 -1.13 -10.78 12.00
C LEU A 143 0.07 -11.66 12.39
N ASP A 144 0.80 -11.31 13.44
CA ASP A 144 2.01 -12.03 13.87
C ASP A 144 1.76 -13.52 14.21
N PRO A 145 0.84 -13.86 15.14
CA PRO A 145 0.53 -15.25 15.46
C PRO A 145 -0.18 -15.98 14.30
N TRP A 146 -0.99 -15.26 13.52
CA TRP A 146 -1.66 -15.82 12.35
C TRP A 146 -0.66 -16.22 11.27
N MET A 147 0.30 -15.35 10.95
CA MET A 147 1.35 -15.60 9.96
C MET A 147 2.27 -16.77 10.37
N SER A 148 2.61 -16.85 11.66
CA SER A 148 3.36 -18.01 12.19
C SER A 148 2.62 -19.33 11.97
N SER A 149 1.30 -19.32 12.17
CA SER A 149 0.45 -20.49 11.91
C SER A 149 0.29 -20.78 10.42
N LEU A 150 0.22 -19.74 9.58
CA LEU A 150 0.06 -19.83 8.14
C LEU A 150 1.21 -20.63 7.52
N TRP A 151 2.46 -20.27 7.80
CA TRP A 151 3.61 -20.95 7.18
C TRP A 151 3.68 -22.43 7.54
N ARG A 152 3.38 -22.77 8.80
CA ARG A 152 3.32 -24.17 9.26
C ARG A 152 2.20 -24.96 8.56
N MET A 153 1.03 -24.36 8.39
CA MET A 153 -0.09 -24.99 7.70
C MET A 153 0.16 -25.13 6.19
N LEU A 154 0.72 -24.09 5.57
CA LEU A 154 1.10 -24.11 4.15
C LEU A 154 2.10 -25.24 3.88
N ASN A 155 3.12 -25.40 4.73
CA ASN A 155 4.08 -26.50 4.61
C ASN A 155 3.44 -27.88 4.76
N THR A 156 2.43 -28.02 5.63
CA THR A 156 1.72 -29.29 5.84
C THR A 156 0.87 -29.67 4.63
N ILE A 157 0.18 -28.70 4.01
CA ILE A 157 -0.77 -28.94 2.93
C ILE A 157 -0.07 -28.97 1.56
N LYS A 158 0.95 -28.12 1.41
CA LYS A 158 1.60 -27.76 0.16
C LYS A 158 3.12 -27.59 0.38
N PRO A 159 3.86 -28.65 0.74
CA PRO A 159 5.30 -28.58 1.01
C PRO A 159 6.11 -28.09 -0.18
N GLU A 160 5.61 -28.25 -1.41
CA GLU A 160 6.23 -27.73 -2.63
C GLU A 160 6.43 -26.20 -2.65
N PHE A 161 5.72 -25.42 -1.83
CA PHE A 161 5.91 -23.97 -1.70
C PHE A 161 7.03 -23.60 -0.72
N LEU A 162 7.43 -24.52 0.17
CA LEU A 162 8.40 -24.28 1.24
C LEU A 162 9.46 -25.39 1.21
N PRO A 163 10.35 -25.41 0.21
CA PRO A 163 11.31 -26.52 0.02
C PRO A 163 12.26 -26.71 1.21
N ASN A 164 12.52 -25.64 1.97
CA ASN A 164 13.38 -25.66 3.15
C ASN A 164 12.60 -25.78 4.47
N GLY A 165 11.28 -25.94 4.42
CA GLY A 165 10.39 -25.94 5.58
C GLY A 165 9.99 -24.54 6.05
N PRO A 166 9.08 -24.45 7.05
CA PRO A 166 8.46 -23.19 7.46
C PRO A 166 9.34 -22.32 8.38
N ASP A 167 10.31 -22.94 9.06
CA ASP A 167 11.17 -22.30 10.06
C ASP A 167 12.53 -21.88 9.49
N VAL A 168 12.90 -22.39 8.31
CA VAL A 168 14.12 -21.98 7.63
C VAL A 168 13.86 -20.65 6.93
N VAL A 169 14.26 -19.60 7.63
CA VAL A 169 14.30 -18.24 7.11
C VAL A 169 15.70 -18.03 6.56
N ILE A 170 15.83 -17.85 5.24
CA ILE A 170 17.09 -17.42 4.66
C ILE A 170 17.40 -16.06 5.28
N GLN A 171 18.54 -15.99 5.97
CA GLN A 171 19.11 -14.74 6.45
C GLN A 171 19.79 -13.96 5.33
N ASP A 172 19.44 -14.24 4.06
CA ASP A 172 20.01 -13.54 2.92
C ASP A 172 19.55 -12.09 2.97
N THR A 173 20.47 -11.24 3.42
CA THR A 173 20.30 -9.80 3.51
C THR A 173 19.93 -9.22 2.14
N VAL A 174 20.33 -9.88 1.05
CA VAL A 174 20.01 -9.50 -0.33
C VAL A 174 18.50 -9.53 -0.62
N LEU A 175 17.71 -10.40 0.03
CA LEU A 175 16.25 -10.46 -0.18
C LEU A 175 15.48 -9.49 0.73
N ILE A 176 16.01 -9.19 1.91
CA ILE A 176 15.38 -8.26 2.86
C ILE A 176 15.56 -6.79 2.41
N ASP A 177 16.58 -6.52 1.60
CA ASP A 177 17.08 -5.17 1.29
C ASP A 177 16.99 -4.78 -0.20
N GLN A 178 16.19 -5.45 -1.02
CA GLN A 178 15.98 -4.96 -2.39
C GLN A 178 14.95 -3.83 -2.36
N PRO A 179 15.34 -2.55 -2.52
CA PRO A 179 14.37 -1.48 -2.59
C PRO A 179 13.47 -1.70 -3.81
N LYS A 180 12.16 -1.68 -3.59
CA LYS A 180 11.16 -1.71 -4.67
C LYS A 180 11.16 -0.43 -5.51
N VAL A 181 11.77 0.63 -4.98
CA VAL A 181 11.85 1.95 -5.61
C VAL A 181 13.30 2.27 -5.87
N GLN A 182 13.61 2.65 -7.10
CA GLN A 182 14.89 3.20 -7.49
C GLN A 182 14.81 4.73 -7.47
N ILE A 183 15.78 5.36 -6.81
CA ILE A 183 15.96 6.81 -6.82
C ILE A 183 17.09 7.14 -7.81
N THR A 184 16.80 7.99 -8.79
CA THR A 184 17.78 8.51 -9.74
C THR A 184 18.08 9.96 -9.40
N TYR A 185 19.35 10.29 -9.20
CA TYR A 185 19.83 11.66 -8.96
C TYR A 185 20.22 12.32 -10.28
N HIS A 186 19.89 13.60 -10.41
CA HIS A 186 20.13 14.38 -11.61
C HIS A 186 21.05 15.57 -11.34
N ASN A 187 21.98 15.84 -12.26
CA ASN A 187 22.86 17.00 -12.19
C ASN A 187 22.16 18.26 -12.69
N ILE A 188 22.32 19.37 -11.97
CA ILE A 188 21.70 20.67 -12.26
C ILE A 188 22.09 21.18 -13.66
N GLU A 189 23.33 20.94 -14.09
CA GLU A 189 23.87 21.40 -15.39
C GLU A 189 23.13 20.81 -16.61
N ASN A 190 22.49 19.64 -16.48
CA ASN A 190 21.72 19.02 -17.56
C ASN A 190 20.25 19.49 -17.63
N ILE A 191 19.80 20.30 -16.65
CA ILE A 191 18.39 20.65 -16.45
C ILE A 191 18.10 22.12 -16.78
N GLU A 192 19.14 22.97 -16.88
CA GLU A 192 19.02 24.41 -17.16
C GLU A 192 18.34 24.76 -18.50
N SER A 193 18.10 23.80 -19.41
CA SER A 193 17.29 24.02 -20.61
C SER A 193 15.78 24.08 -20.35
N HIS A 194 15.30 23.71 -19.16
CA HIS A 194 13.86 23.60 -18.84
C HIS A 194 13.35 24.52 -17.73
N PHE A 195 14.22 25.15 -16.95
CA PHE A 195 13.81 25.94 -15.78
C PHE A 195 14.29 27.39 -15.88
N SER A 196 13.38 28.32 -16.17
CA SER A 196 13.65 29.76 -16.09
C SER A 196 13.20 30.29 -14.72
N THR A 197 14.16 30.69 -13.89
CA THR A 197 14.01 31.38 -12.58
C THR A 197 13.43 30.61 -11.39
N ALA A 198 13.99 30.91 -10.21
CA ALA A 198 13.81 30.22 -8.92
C ALA A 198 12.44 30.43 -8.22
N SER A 199 11.44 31.01 -8.90
CA SER A 199 10.10 31.27 -8.35
C SER A 199 9.12 30.10 -8.48
N ASP A 200 9.50 29.02 -9.16
CA ASP A 200 8.55 28.03 -9.67
C ASP A 200 8.36 26.78 -8.81
N PHE A 201 8.94 26.74 -7.59
CA PHE A 201 8.89 25.60 -6.66
C PHE A 201 7.49 25.25 -6.11
N THR A 202 6.48 26.06 -6.41
CA THR A 202 5.06 25.81 -6.09
C THR A 202 4.18 25.67 -7.34
N SER A 203 4.80 25.52 -8.51
CA SER A 203 4.03 25.29 -9.75
C SER A 203 3.22 23.97 -9.63
N PRO A 204 1.97 23.95 -10.11
CA PRO A 204 1.14 22.74 -10.15
C PRO A 204 1.85 21.52 -10.75
N ASP A 205 2.77 21.74 -11.68
CA ASP A 205 3.51 20.68 -12.37
C ASP A 205 4.55 19.99 -11.49
N ILE A 206 5.24 20.73 -10.61
CA ILE A 206 6.15 20.12 -9.62
C ILE A 206 5.35 19.30 -8.60
N LEU A 207 4.20 19.82 -8.14
CA LEU A 207 3.33 19.09 -7.22
C LEU A 207 2.81 17.79 -7.87
N ARG A 208 2.35 17.87 -9.13
CA ARG A 208 1.94 16.69 -9.90
C ARG A 208 3.08 15.70 -10.06
N SER A 209 4.28 16.19 -10.41
CA SER A 209 5.44 15.34 -10.60
C SER A 209 5.82 14.61 -9.32
N ALA A 210 5.98 15.32 -8.20
CA ALA A 210 6.31 14.72 -6.91
C ALA A 210 5.26 13.68 -6.48
N ARG A 211 3.97 14.01 -6.56
CA ARG A 211 2.90 13.08 -6.17
C ARG A 211 2.83 11.86 -7.09
N SER A 212 3.12 12.00 -8.38
CA SER A 212 3.17 10.86 -9.32
C SER A 212 4.28 9.85 -8.99
N MET A 213 5.31 10.28 -8.28
CA MET A 213 6.42 9.45 -7.83
C MET A 213 6.11 8.65 -6.55
N HIS A 214 4.93 8.82 -5.95
CA HIS A 214 4.57 8.10 -4.74
C HIS A 214 4.45 6.58 -5.01
N PRO A 215 5.15 5.72 -4.24
CA PRO A 215 5.23 4.28 -4.52
C PRO A 215 3.89 3.54 -4.44
N GLY A 216 2.94 4.04 -3.65
CA GLY A 216 1.59 3.48 -3.51
C GLY A 216 0.64 3.72 -4.71
N ASN A 217 1.05 4.51 -5.71
CA ASN A 217 0.20 4.88 -6.86
C ASN A 217 0.22 3.86 -8.01
N SER A 218 0.82 2.69 -7.81
CA SER A 218 1.04 1.71 -8.89
C SER A 218 -0.19 0.87 -9.24
N SER A 219 -1.29 0.93 -8.48
CA SER A 219 -2.37 -0.07 -8.59
C SER A 219 -3.80 0.44 -8.34
N SER A 220 -4.07 1.74 -8.44
CA SER A 220 -5.45 2.24 -8.39
C SER A 220 -5.71 3.27 -9.50
N ASP A 221 -6.91 3.19 -10.06
CA ASP A 221 -7.42 3.95 -11.21
C ASP A 221 -7.45 5.49 -11.01
N LYS A 222 -6.98 5.97 -9.85
CA LYS A 222 -6.58 7.36 -9.69
C LYS A 222 -5.08 7.40 -9.86
N SER A 223 -4.61 7.78 -11.05
CA SER A 223 -3.27 8.35 -11.18
C SER A 223 -3.11 9.30 -10.00
N GLY A 224 -2.15 9.12 -9.08
CA GLY A 224 -2.06 9.94 -7.86
C GLY A 224 -1.75 11.42 -8.10
N HIS A 225 -2.09 11.91 -9.29
CA HIS A 225 -2.38 13.28 -9.62
C HIS A 225 -3.65 13.77 -8.90
N PRO A 226 -3.61 14.98 -8.33
CA PRO A 226 -4.81 15.61 -7.82
C PRO A 226 -5.78 15.90 -8.96
N ASP A 227 -7.07 15.61 -8.77
CA ASP A 227 -8.14 15.90 -9.72
C ASP A 227 -8.25 17.41 -10.01
N CYS A 228 -7.95 18.24 -9.00
CA CYS A 228 -7.91 19.69 -9.15
C CYS A 228 -6.99 20.34 -8.10
N PHE A 229 -6.62 21.59 -8.36
CA PHE A 229 -6.00 22.49 -7.41
C PHE A 229 -7.05 23.46 -6.87
N LEU A 230 -7.12 23.54 -5.55
CA LEU A 230 -8.06 24.38 -4.83
C LEU A 230 -7.30 25.47 -4.07
N LYS A 231 -7.78 26.71 -4.18
CA LYS A 231 -7.30 27.83 -3.37
C LYS A 231 -8.20 27.98 -2.15
N MET A 232 -7.63 27.86 -0.96
CA MET A 232 -8.36 28.16 0.27
C MET A 232 -8.65 29.66 0.35
N VAL A 233 -9.93 30.03 0.34
CA VAL A 233 -10.39 31.44 0.42
C VAL A 233 -10.87 31.81 1.81
N LYS A 234 -11.21 30.82 2.64
CA LYS A 234 -11.65 31.04 4.02
C LYS A 234 -11.14 29.97 4.95
N ASN A 235 -10.80 30.39 6.17
CA ASN A 235 -10.37 29.55 7.28
C ASN A 235 -10.91 30.18 8.58
N LEU A 236 -12.05 29.69 9.06
CA LEU A 236 -12.70 30.21 10.26
C LEU A 236 -12.63 29.20 11.41
N PRO A 237 -12.23 29.60 12.62
CA PRO A 237 -12.43 28.77 13.80
C PRO A 237 -13.92 28.69 14.13
N LEU A 238 -14.43 27.47 14.30
CA LEU A 238 -15.79 27.18 14.78
C LEU A 238 -15.83 26.97 16.30
N THR A 239 -14.70 26.63 16.91
CA THR A 239 -14.57 26.52 18.37
C THR A 239 -14.13 27.84 19.02
N LYS A 240 -14.54 28.02 20.28
CA LYS A 240 -14.12 29.17 21.08
C LYS A 240 -12.61 29.09 21.38
N PRO A 241 -11.92 30.24 21.53
CA PRO A 241 -10.54 30.24 22.03
C PRO A 241 -10.47 29.54 23.40
N ASN A 242 -9.41 28.76 23.61
CA ASN A 242 -9.13 27.94 24.82
C ASN A 242 -9.99 26.68 25.00
N PHE A 243 -10.75 26.26 23.99
CA PHE A 243 -11.32 24.91 23.99
C PHE A 243 -10.26 23.87 23.59
N GLY A 244 -10.28 22.68 24.19
CA GLY A 244 -9.25 21.65 23.93
C GLY A 244 -9.24 21.03 22.52
N LYS A 245 -10.12 21.50 21.62
CA LYS A 245 -10.21 21.06 20.22
C LYS A 245 -10.30 22.29 19.31
N ASP A 246 -9.49 22.30 18.25
CA ASP A 246 -9.57 23.27 17.16
C ASP A 246 -10.43 22.68 16.03
N VAL A 247 -11.63 23.23 15.82
CA VAL A 247 -12.51 22.83 14.71
C VAL A 247 -12.65 24.02 13.80
N ARG A 248 -12.44 23.81 12.49
CA ARG A 248 -12.38 24.90 11.51
C ARG A 248 -13.33 24.66 10.34
N HIS A 249 -13.81 25.77 9.78
CA HIS A 249 -14.55 25.84 8.52
C HIS A 249 -13.63 26.37 7.42
N PHE A 250 -13.51 25.60 6.35
CA PHE A 250 -12.71 25.96 5.19
C PHE A 250 -13.62 26.19 3.97
N GLU A 251 -13.32 27.22 3.19
CA GLU A 251 -13.92 27.43 1.88
C GLU A 251 -12.82 27.44 0.83
N PHE A 252 -13.09 26.79 -0.30
CA PHE A 252 -12.14 26.61 -1.39
C PHE A 252 -12.75 27.13 -2.70
N GLU A 253 -11.92 27.76 -3.52
CA GLU A 253 -12.23 28.12 -4.90
C GLU A 253 -11.35 27.30 -5.85
N PHE A 254 -11.89 26.93 -7.01
CA PHE A 254 -11.12 26.25 -8.04
C PHE A 254 -10.02 27.17 -8.59
N PHE A 255 -8.77 26.70 -8.50
CA PHE A 255 -7.62 27.33 -9.13
C PHE A 255 -7.33 26.72 -10.51
N SER A 256 -7.71 25.45 -10.70
CA SER A 256 -7.65 24.72 -11.97
C SER A 256 -9.06 24.38 -12.48
N ASP A 257 -9.17 23.40 -13.39
CA ASP A 257 -10.44 22.89 -13.90
C ASP A 257 -11.42 22.55 -12.76
N ALA A 258 -12.67 22.98 -12.94
CA ALA A 258 -13.73 22.77 -11.96
C ALA A 258 -14.15 21.30 -11.95
N VAL A 259 -14.26 20.73 -10.76
CA VAL A 259 -14.75 19.37 -10.54
C VAL A 259 -16.23 19.44 -10.16
N GLN A 260 -17.04 18.57 -10.75
CA GLN A 260 -18.44 18.44 -10.36
C GLN A 260 -18.55 17.67 -9.05
N TYR A 261 -19.38 18.16 -8.13
CA TYR A 261 -19.66 17.49 -6.86
C TYR A 261 -21.10 17.75 -6.45
N ASP A 262 -21.68 16.80 -5.72
CA ASP A 262 -23.00 16.88 -5.11
C ASP A 262 -22.91 17.04 -3.59
N THR A 263 -24.00 17.49 -2.98
CA THR A 263 -24.08 17.58 -1.52
C THR A 263 -24.04 16.19 -0.90
N GLY A 264 -23.02 15.94 -0.08
CA GLY A 264 -22.76 14.64 0.55
C GLY A 264 -21.50 13.96 0.02
N ASP A 265 -20.91 14.48 -1.06
CA ASP A 265 -19.61 14.02 -1.56
C ASP A 265 -18.48 14.34 -0.59
N VAL A 266 -17.39 13.58 -0.72
CA VAL A 266 -16.22 13.69 0.14
C VAL A 266 -15.08 14.35 -0.64
N LEU A 267 -14.52 15.43 -0.07
CA LEU A 267 -13.30 16.05 -0.56
C LEU A 267 -12.08 15.36 0.07
N GLU A 268 -11.26 14.74 -0.76
CA GLU A 268 -9.96 14.20 -0.36
C GLU A 268 -8.88 15.30 -0.52
N ILE A 269 -8.14 15.58 0.56
CA ILE A 269 -7.10 16.60 0.57
C ILE A 269 -5.75 15.90 0.75
N LEU A 270 -4.79 16.19 -0.13
CA LEU A 270 -3.43 15.65 -0.06
C LEU A 270 -2.55 16.60 0.79
N PRO A 271 -2.24 16.27 2.05
CA PRO A 271 -1.45 17.16 2.91
C PRO A 271 0.03 17.11 2.55
N GLY A 272 0.74 18.21 2.81
CA GLY A 272 2.20 18.22 2.93
C GLY A 272 2.61 18.00 4.38
N GLN A 273 3.80 17.44 4.60
CA GLN A 273 4.37 17.29 5.93
C GLN A 273 4.85 18.64 6.49
N ASP A 274 4.95 18.73 7.81
CA ASP A 274 5.54 19.90 8.48
C ASP A 274 7.01 20.07 8.06
N SER A 275 7.39 21.28 7.60
CA SER A 275 8.75 21.53 7.09
C SER A 275 9.82 21.28 8.14
N ALA A 276 9.57 21.56 9.44
CA ALA A 276 10.57 21.35 10.46
C ALA A 276 10.80 19.85 10.71
N ALA A 277 9.74 19.04 10.64
CA ALA A 277 9.83 17.59 10.69
C ALA A 277 10.58 17.02 9.46
N VAL A 278 10.29 17.52 8.26
CA VAL A 278 11.02 17.16 7.03
C VAL A 278 12.50 17.49 7.15
N ASP A 279 12.84 18.70 7.61
CA ASP A 279 14.23 19.13 7.81
C ASP A 279 14.94 18.30 8.89
N ALA A 280 14.24 17.87 9.93
CA ALA A 280 14.79 16.96 10.93
C ALA A 280 15.06 15.56 10.34
N PHE A 281 14.13 15.03 9.53
CA PHE A 281 14.29 13.74 8.86
C PHE A 281 15.47 13.75 7.88
N ILE A 282 15.55 14.73 6.98
CA ILE A 282 16.62 14.86 5.98
C ILE A 282 17.99 14.95 6.67
N ARG A 283 18.11 15.78 7.71
CA ARG A 283 19.34 15.87 8.52
C ARG A 283 19.71 14.55 9.18
N ARG A 284 18.72 13.82 9.74
CA ARG A 284 18.95 12.53 10.40
C ARG A 284 19.45 11.45 9.43
N CYS A 285 19.00 11.51 8.18
CA CYS A 285 19.39 10.60 7.10
C CYS A 285 20.66 11.04 6.34
N ASN A 286 21.25 12.20 6.69
CA ASN A 286 22.41 12.77 5.99
C ASN A 286 22.18 12.92 4.47
N LEU A 287 20.99 13.38 4.09
CA LEU A 287 20.61 13.63 2.70
C LEU A 287 20.75 15.12 2.36
N ASP A 288 21.02 15.41 1.10
CA ASP A 288 21.02 16.79 0.59
C ASP A 288 19.60 17.21 0.16
N PRO A 289 18.99 18.24 0.78
CA PRO A 289 17.63 18.66 0.46
C PRO A 289 17.47 19.24 -0.95
N ASP A 290 18.54 19.77 -1.54
CA ASP A 290 18.50 20.46 -2.83
C ASP A 290 18.81 19.56 -4.02
N SER A 291 19.22 18.31 -3.76
CA SER A 291 19.42 17.28 -4.79
C SER A 291 18.14 17.05 -5.61
N LEU A 292 18.28 17.03 -6.94
CA LEU A 292 17.18 16.75 -7.86
C LEU A 292 17.06 15.25 -8.10
N ILE A 293 15.87 14.70 -7.86
CA ILE A 293 15.61 13.26 -7.92
C ILE A 293 14.38 12.91 -8.75
N THR A 294 14.35 11.68 -9.25
CA THR A 294 13.14 10.99 -9.72
C THR A 294 13.06 9.62 -9.07
N ALA A 295 11.86 9.20 -8.65
CA ALA A 295 11.61 7.86 -8.11
C ALA A 295 10.79 7.00 -9.09
N SER A 296 11.18 5.74 -9.26
CA SER A 296 10.49 4.75 -10.12
C SER A 296 10.49 3.36 -9.49
N PRO A 297 9.49 2.50 -9.78
CA PRO A 297 9.55 1.08 -9.39
C PRO A 297 10.74 0.35 -10.02
N ARG A 298 11.33 -0.60 -9.30
CA ARG A 298 12.51 -1.37 -9.75
C ARG A 298 12.16 -2.52 -10.70
N GLU A 299 10.95 -3.07 -10.61
CA GLU A 299 10.52 -4.28 -11.37
C GLU A 299 9.79 -3.99 -12.69
N MET A 300 9.64 -2.72 -13.09
CA MET A 300 9.11 -2.41 -14.41
C MET A 300 10.24 -2.50 -15.45
N ASP A 301 10.25 -3.61 -16.20
CA ASP A 301 10.86 -3.67 -17.53
C ASP A 301 10.43 -2.44 -18.35
N ASP A 302 11.39 -1.90 -19.09
CA ASP A 302 11.45 -0.66 -19.89
C ASP A 302 10.34 -0.42 -20.94
N CYS A 303 9.16 -1.03 -20.83
CA CYS A 303 8.21 -1.17 -21.94
C CYS A 303 6.88 -0.40 -21.82
N ASN A 304 6.65 0.40 -20.78
CA ASN A 304 5.51 1.34 -20.77
C ASN A 304 6.00 2.77 -20.65
N GLY A 305 5.82 3.54 -21.72
CA GLY A 305 6.23 4.94 -21.87
C GLY A 305 5.64 5.85 -20.80
N HIS A 306 6.28 5.89 -19.63
CA HIS A 306 6.07 6.94 -18.67
C HIS A 306 6.67 8.22 -19.25
N GLY A 307 5.81 9.19 -19.57
CA GLY A 307 6.23 10.53 -19.95
C GLY A 307 7.30 11.03 -18.99
N SER A 308 8.34 11.66 -19.56
CA SER A 308 9.52 12.15 -18.83
C SER A 308 9.11 12.78 -17.49
N ARG A 309 9.32 12.05 -16.38
CA ARG A 309 8.99 12.53 -15.04
C ARG A 309 9.95 13.66 -14.72
N MET A 310 9.42 14.85 -14.49
CA MET A 310 10.26 16.02 -14.19
C MET A 310 10.96 15.82 -12.84
N PRO A 311 12.30 15.95 -12.77
CA PRO A 311 13.02 15.87 -11.50
C PRO A 311 12.51 16.91 -10.50
N VAL A 312 12.40 16.51 -9.23
CA VAL A 312 11.99 17.38 -8.13
C VAL A 312 13.06 17.40 -7.05
N LYS A 313 13.10 18.47 -6.24
CA LYS A 313 13.99 18.51 -5.07
C LYS A 313 13.65 17.39 -4.10
N LEU A 314 14.68 16.77 -3.51
CA LEU A 314 14.54 15.73 -2.51
C LEU A 314 13.66 16.18 -1.34
N LYS A 315 13.82 17.42 -0.87
CA LYS A 315 12.96 17.98 0.17
C LYS A 315 11.48 18.00 -0.22
N THR A 316 11.17 18.45 -1.43
CA THR A 316 9.80 18.50 -1.96
C THR A 316 9.20 17.10 -2.12
N PHE A 317 10.00 16.13 -2.57
CA PHE A 317 9.57 14.74 -2.63
C PHE A 317 9.21 14.20 -1.24
N VAL A 318 10.08 14.37 -0.24
CA VAL A 318 9.82 13.91 1.14
C VAL A 318 8.56 14.56 1.71
N GLU A 319 8.44 15.89 1.58
CA GLU A 319 7.30 16.66 2.10
C GLU A 319 5.95 16.21 1.53
N LEU A 320 5.92 15.85 0.24
CA LEU A 320 4.69 15.56 -0.49
C LEU A 320 4.43 14.06 -0.66
N THR A 321 5.34 13.15 -0.33
CA THR A 321 5.15 11.73 -0.62
C THR A 321 5.43 10.81 0.54
N MET A 322 6.07 11.29 1.61
CA MET A 322 6.47 10.43 2.71
C MET A 322 5.77 10.88 3.99
N ASP A 323 5.22 9.92 4.73
CA ASP A 323 4.82 10.16 6.11
C ASP A 323 6.05 10.00 7.02
N VAL A 324 6.64 11.12 7.41
CA VAL A 324 7.85 11.15 8.25
C VAL A 324 7.57 11.52 9.71
N ALA A 325 6.34 11.89 10.04
CA ALA A 325 6.02 12.49 11.35
C ALA A 325 4.63 12.16 11.90
N SER A 326 3.69 11.67 11.08
CA SER A 326 2.28 11.55 11.49
C SER A 326 1.99 10.31 12.34
N ALA A 327 2.77 9.24 12.14
CA ALA A 327 2.62 7.97 12.85
C ALA A 327 3.95 7.44 13.39
N SER A 328 3.87 6.60 14.43
CA SER A 328 5.02 5.79 14.83
C SER A 328 5.40 4.85 13.68
N PRO A 329 6.69 4.74 13.30
CA PRO A 329 7.11 3.82 12.26
C PRO A 329 6.64 2.39 12.58
N ARG A 330 6.18 1.67 11.57
CA ARG A 330 5.77 0.27 11.72
C ARG A 330 6.97 -0.57 12.17
N ARG A 331 6.72 -1.68 12.87
CA ARG A 331 7.76 -2.58 13.37
C ARG A 331 8.78 -2.97 12.28
N TYR A 332 8.29 -3.25 11.08
CA TYR A 332 9.12 -3.59 9.93
C TYR A 332 10.16 -2.52 9.55
N PHE A 333 9.84 -1.23 9.71
CA PHE A 333 10.81 -0.16 9.46
C PHE A 333 12.07 -0.34 10.32
N PHE A 334 11.90 -0.74 11.59
CA PHE A 334 13.01 -1.01 12.49
C PHE A 334 13.74 -2.30 12.11
N GLU A 335 13.02 -3.34 11.69
CA GLU A 335 13.63 -4.60 11.21
C GLU A 335 14.54 -4.34 10.00
N ALA A 336 14.05 -3.60 9.00
CA ALA A 336 14.83 -3.23 7.82
C ALA A 336 16.04 -2.35 8.18
N ARG A 337 15.87 -1.36 9.07
CA ARG A 337 16.98 -0.53 9.55
C ARG A 337 18.04 -1.31 10.30
N CYS A 338 17.66 -2.27 11.14
CA CYS A 338 18.61 -3.12 11.84
C CYS A 338 19.45 -3.93 10.86
N CYS A 339 18.87 -4.44 9.77
CA CYS A 339 19.63 -5.09 8.71
C CYS A 339 20.63 -4.13 8.05
N TYR A 340 20.21 -2.91 7.69
CA TYR A 340 21.12 -1.93 7.08
C TYR A 340 22.29 -1.55 8.00
N GLU A 341 22.03 -1.26 9.28
CA GLU A 341 23.06 -0.85 10.24
C GLU A 341 24.07 -1.96 10.56
N LEU A 342 23.65 -3.22 10.58
CA LEU A 342 24.53 -4.35 10.87
C LEU A 342 25.48 -4.69 9.70
N PHE A 343 25.12 -4.37 8.46
CA PHE A 343 25.80 -4.94 7.29
C PHE A 343 26.36 -3.93 6.28
N CYS A 344 25.83 -2.70 6.19
CA CYS A 344 26.39 -1.67 5.30
C CYS A 344 27.47 -0.81 5.96
N ASN A 345 27.59 -0.86 7.29
CA ASN A 345 28.67 -0.21 8.07
C ASN A 345 29.76 -1.19 8.54
N SER A 346 29.69 -2.45 8.10
CA SER A 346 30.67 -3.52 8.33
C SER A 346 31.50 -3.71 7.07
#